data_AF-A0A558BSZ0-F1
#
_entry.id   AF-A0A558BSZ0-F1
#
_cell.length_a   1.000
_cell.length_b   1.000
_cell.length_c   1.000
_cell.angle_alpha   90.00
_cell.angle_beta   90.00
_cell.angle_gamma   90.00
#
_symmetry.space_group_name_H-M   'P 1'
#
loop_
_entity.id
_entity.type
_entity.pdbx_description
1 polymer ?
#
loop_
_entity_poly.entity_id
_entity_poly.type
_entity_poly.pdbx_seq_one_letter_code
_entity_poly.pdbx_strand_id
1 'polypeptide(L)'
;MKNNPPPPSIRKLMPEGFLGTLADRTGCTSMPDLSQIVLRERSRSKYWPAVLKLAEETNPEGYAHWAAANPDKLPAVAQTA
;
A
#
# COMPACT_ATOMS: atom_id res chain seq x y z
N MET A 1 30.08 4.81 2.10
CA MET A 1 28.97 3.83 2.16
C MET A 1 27.81 4.42 1.38
N LYS A 2 27.40 3.81 0.25
CA LYS A 2 26.22 4.27 -0.50
C LYS A 2 25.00 3.93 0.36
N ASN A 3 24.46 4.91 1.08
CA ASN A 3 23.19 4.80 1.78
C ASN A 3 22.10 4.69 0.71
N ASN A 4 21.85 3.49 0.20
CA ASN A 4 20.64 3.24 -0.59
C ASN A 4 19.48 3.47 0.37
N PRO A 5 18.65 4.52 0.18
CA PRO A 5 17.47 4.66 1.01
C PRO A 5 16.66 3.37 0.87
N PRO A 6 16.16 2.80 1.98
CA PRO A 6 15.28 1.64 1.89
C PRO A 6 14.14 1.99 0.93
N PRO A 7 13.68 1.03 0.10
CA PRO A 7 12.59 1.28 -0.84
C PRO A 7 11.43 1.95 -0.09
N PRO A 8 10.82 2.99 -0.68
CA PRO A 8 9.81 3.79 0.01
C PRO A 8 8.69 2.88 0.47
N SER A 9 8.50 2.66 1.77
CA SER A 9 7.38 1.82 2.25
C SER A 9 6.05 2.39 1.75
N ILE A 10 5.11 1.53 1.33
CA ILE A 10 3.81 1.98 0.83
C ILE A 10 3.07 2.91 1.82
N ARG A 11 3.34 2.74 3.13
CA ARG A 11 2.80 3.62 4.18
C ARG A 11 3.12 5.09 3.96
N LYS A 12 4.31 5.41 3.40
CA LYS A 12 4.76 6.79 3.14
C LYS A 12 4.00 7.46 2.00
N LEU A 13 3.35 6.67 1.15
CA LEU A 13 2.53 7.14 0.04
C LEU A 13 1.09 7.45 0.46
N MET A 14 0.72 7.06 1.68
CA MET A 14 -0.63 7.19 2.20
C MET A 14 -0.79 8.45 3.06
N PRO A 15 -2.00 9.01 3.15
CA PRO A 15 -2.24 10.23 3.90
C PRO A 15 -2.19 9.96 5.41
N GLU A 16 -2.23 11.04 6.20
CA GLU A 16 -2.52 10.91 7.62
C GLU A 16 -3.96 10.40 7.81
N GLY A 17 -4.19 9.57 8.83
CA GLY A 17 -5.50 8.98 9.07
C GLY A 17 -5.93 7.89 8.06
N PHE A 18 -5.03 7.39 7.21
CA PHE A 18 -5.32 6.35 6.19
C PHE A 18 -6.11 5.13 6.72
N LEU A 19 -5.98 4.80 8.01
CA LEU A 19 -6.71 3.71 8.65
C LEU A 19 -8.23 3.92 8.64
N GLY A 20 -8.71 5.16 8.78
CA GLY A 20 -10.13 5.49 8.66
C GLY A 20 -10.63 5.21 7.25
N THR A 21 -9.97 5.78 6.24
CA THR A 21 -10.29 5.56 4.83
C THR A 21 -10.24 4.09 4.44
N LEU A 22 -9.26 3.33 4.93
CA LEU A 22 -9.19 1.89 4.70
C LEU A 22 -10.32 1.15 5.41
N ALA A 23 -10.66 1.50 6.65
CA ALA A 23 -11.76 0.88 7.38
C ALA A 23 -13.09 1.09 6.64
N ASP A 24 -13.36 2.31 6.18
CA ASP A 24 -14.57 2.62 5.40
C ASP A 24 -14.62 1.85 4.08
N ARG A 25 -13.50 1.78 3.34
CA ARG A 25 -13.43 1.09 2.05
C ARG A 25 -13.53 -0.42 2.15
N THR A 26 -12.98 -0.99 3.21
CA THR A 26 -12.88 -2.45 3.38
C THR A 26 -13.97 -3.03 4.26
N GLY A 27 -14.73 -2.18 4.96
CA GLY A 27 -15.63 -2.57 6.04
C GLY A 27 -14.90 -3.20 7.24
N CYS A 28 -13.57 -3.09 7.31
CA CYS A 28 -12.79 -3.70 8.38
C CYS A 28 -12.88 -2.83 9.64
N THR A 29 -13.45 -3.38 10.70
CA THR A 29 -13.58 -2.72 12.01
C THR A 29 -12.29 -2.75 12.83
N SER A 30 -11.31 -3.56 12.44
CA SER A 30 -10.03 -3.69 13.14
C SER A 30 -8.95 -2.79 12.52
N MET A 31 -8.85 -1.57 13.04
CA MET A 31 -7.76 -0.65 12.67
C MET A 31 -6.35 -1.19 12.94
N PRO A 32 -6.08 -1.93 14.04
CA PRO A 32 -4.78 -2.55 14.25
C PRO A 32 -4.41 -3.55 13.15
N ASP A 33 -5.37 -4.33 12.65
CA ASP A 33 -5.12 -5.30 11.57
C ASP A 33 -4.79 -4.58 10.25
N LEU A 34 -5.56 -3.53 9.89
CA LEU A 34 -5.27 -2.68 8.73
C LEU A 34 -3.88 -2.04 8.84
N SER A 35 -3.52 -1.54 10.02
CA SER A 35 -2.20 -0.96 10.27
C SER A 35 -1.09 -2.00 10.07
N GLN A 36 -1.26 -3.22 10.59
CA GLN A 36 -0.30 -4.30 10.39
C GLN A 36 -0.19 -4.74 8.92
N ILE A 37 -1.29 -4.72 8.16
CA ILE A 37 -1.27 -5.04 6.72
C ILE A 37 -0.41 -4.02 5.97
N VAL A 38 -0.57 -2.73 6.25
CA VAL A 38 0.20 -1.68 5.59
C VAL A 38 1.66 -1.68 6.05
N LEU A 39 1.91 -1.74 7.37
CA LEU A 39 3.26 -1.69 7.93
C LEU A 39 4.12 -2.91 7.55
N ARG A 40 3.51 -4.10 7.52
CA ARG A 40 4.21 -5.34 7.13
C ARG A 40 4.05 -5.67 5.65
N GLU A 41 3.42 -4.78 4.88
CA GLU A 41 3.16 -4.95 3.45
C GLU A 41 2.60 -6.34 3.11
N ARG A 42 1.54 -6.75 3.83
CA ARG A 42 0.93 -8.08 3.70
C ARG A 42 0.16 -8.20 2.38
N SER A 43 0.89 -8.41 1.28
CA SER A 43 0.37 -8.46 -0.08
C SER A 43 -0.67 -9.57 -0.32
N ARG A 44 -0.64 -10.63 0.50
CA ARG A 44 -1.61 -11.73 0.48
C ARG A 44 -2.93 -11.42 1.20
N SER A 45 -3.06 -10.25 1.84
CA SER A 45 -4.29 -9.86 2.52
C SER A 45 -5.39 -9.52 1.51
N LYS A 46 -6.63 -9.91 1.80
CA LYS A 46 -7.80 -9.48 1.01
C LYS A 46 -8.00 -7.96 0.99
N TYR A 47 -7.44 -7.23 1.97
CA TYR A 47 -7.52 -5.77 2.04
C TYR A 47 -6.35 -5.08 1.32
N TRP A 48 -5.36 -5.84 0.85
CA TRP A 48 -4.19 -5.29 0.17
C TRP A 48 -4.54 -4.49 -1.10
N PRO A 49 -5.49 -4.90 -1.97
CA PRO A 49 -5.89 -4.10 -3.11
C PRO A 49 -6.42 -2.70 -2.71
N ALA A 50 -7.13 -2.58 -1.58
CA ALA A 50 -7.60 -1.30 -1.09
C ALA A 50 -6.45 -0.41 -0.58
N VAL A 51 -5.41 -1.02 0.00
CA VAL A 51 -4.15 -0.34 0.37
C VAL A 51 -3.46 0.23 -0.86
N LEU A 52 -3.27 -0.59 -1.89
CA LEU A 52 -2.65 -0.17 -3.14
C LEU A 52 -3.40 1.01 -3.77
N LYS A 53 -4.73 0.87 -3.89
CA LYS A 53 -5.58 1.91 -4.46
C LYS A 53 -5.51 3.22 -3.69
N LEU A 54 -5.49 3.17 -2.36
CA LEU A 54 -5.35 4.38 -1.53
C LEU A 54 -3.98 5.04 -1.71
N ALA A 55 -2.90 4.24 -1.80
CA ALA A 55 -1.56 4.78 -2.06
C ALA A 55 -1.46 5.41 -3.45
N GLU A 56 -2.03 4.76 -4.46
CA GLU A 56 -2.11 5.26 -5.84
C GLU A 56 -2.89 6.58 -5.93
N GLU A 57 -4.07 6.67 -5.30
CA GLU A 57 -4.89 7.88 -5.31
C GLU A 57 -4.26 9.05 -4.55
N THR A 58 -3.47 8.76 -3.52
CA THR A 58 -2.85 9.80 -2.67
C THR A 58 -1.56 10.32 -3.29
N ASN A 59 -0.72 9.42 -3.81
CA ASN A 59 0.55 9.77 -4.43
C ASN A 59 0.83 8.84 -5.62
N PRO A 60 0.25 9.14 -6.80
CA PRO A 60 0.36 8.27 -7.97
C PRO A 60 1.81 8.15 -8.47
N GLU A 61 2.59 9.22 -8.42
CA GLU A 61 4.00 9.20 -8.81
C GLU A 61 4.82 8.29 -7.88
N GLY A 62 4.70 8.50 -6.57
CA GLY A 62 5.37 7.68 -5.57
C GLY A 62 4.92 6.22 -5.60
N TYR A 63 3.64 5.97 -5.90
CA TYR A 63 3.10 4.62 -6.12
C TYR A 63 3.72 3.96 -7.33
N ALA A 64 3.83 4.63 -8.48
CA ALA A 64 4.48 4.08 -9.67
C ALA A 64 5.95 3.70 -9.39
N HIS A 65 6.69 4.56 -8.67
CA HIS A 65 8.06 4.26 -8.24
C HIS A 65 8.13 3.06 -7.29
N TRP A 66 7.22 2.97 -6.31
CA TRP A 66 7.16 1.84 -5.39
C TRP A 66 6.76 0.54 -6.08
N ALA A 67 5.77 0.59 -6.97
CA ALA A 67 5.25 -0.54 -7.74
C ALA A 67 6.33 -1.12 -8.67
N ALA A 68 7.09 -0.25 -9.34
CA ALA A 68 8.24 -0.66 -10.15
C ALA A 68 9.34 -1.34 -9.31
N ALA A 69 9.52 -0.93 -8.05
CA ALA A 69 10.48 -1.52 -7.13
C ALA A 69 9.97 -2.78 -6.39
N ASN A 70 8.66 -3.02 -6.36
CA ASN A 70 8.01 -4.12 -5.62
C ASN A 70 6.98 -4.87 -6.48
N PRO A 71 7.37 -5.42 -7.65
CA PRO A 71 6.44 -6.09 -8.56
C PRO A 71 5.78 -7.33 -7.93
N ASP A 72 6.43 -7.99 -6.96
CA ASP A 72 5.90 -9.15 -6.23
C ASP A 72 4.74 -8.83 -5.29
N LYS A 73 4.56 -7.54 -4.95
CA LYS A 73 3.50 -7.06 -4.06
C LYS A 73 2.30 -6.54 -4.82
N LEU A 74 2.34 -6.46 -6.15
CA LEU A 74 1.20 -6.07 -6.95
C LEU A 74 0.28 -7.28 -7.16
N PRO A 75 -1.05 -7.11 -7.14
CA PRO A 75 -1.97 -8.18 -7.49
C PRO A 75 -1.68 -8.59 -8.94
N ALA A 76 -1.71 -9.90 -9.21
CA ALA A 76 -1.48 -10.45 -10.54
C ALA A 76 -2.41 -9.86 -11.63
N VAL A 77 -3.52 -9.23 -11.22
CA VAL A 77 -4.52 -8.61 -12.11
C VAL A 77 -4.09 -7.22 -12.63
N ALA A 78 -3.05 -6.59 -12.06
CA ALA A 78 -2.60 -5.25 -12.47
C ALA A 78 -1.65 -5.23 -13.69
N GLN A 79 -1.34 -6.38 -14.31
CA GLN A 79 -0.44 -6.48 -15.47
C GLN A 79 -1.15 -6.45 -16.84
N THR A 80 -2.42 -6.06 -16.89
CA THR A 80 -3.15 -5.92 -18.17
C THR A 80 -3.80 -4.56 -18.28
N ALA A 81 -3.09 -3.62 -18.89
CA ALA A 81 -3.62 -2.57 -19.77
C ALA A 81 -2.48 -2.01 -20.63
#